data_AF-A0A0G3LXP9-F1
#
_entry.id   AF-A0A0G3LXP9-F1
#
_cell.length_a   1.000
_cell.length_b   1.000
_cell.length_c   1.000
_cell.angle_alpha   90.00
_cell.angle_beta   90.00
_cell.angle_gamma   90.00
#
_symmetry.space_group_name_H-M   'P 1'
#
loop_
_entity.id
_entity.type
_entity.pdbx_description
1 polymer ?
#
loop_
_entity_poly.entity_id
_entity_poly.type
_entity_poly.pdbx_seq_one_letter_code
_entity_poly.pdbx_strand_id
1 'polypeptide(L)'
;MEIQNSLKKETTERLAYLFFMDQHYYSKEYLQAVREELQDRNYNFNNLNEHLYIRYFMEDLYIGWRKEAKRMFAELSANGWTYQQPIYYKYSWGSFTMKGFHTDAHELLHSILNKYLNIYGETCSSCGSKKQVSGSLEEPLCRKCELKILKKRRIKNINKFGFTYYRNKFQHVLWTEIKRIEFVVTDDHSFGITLSKLTEKEELEKEYDEHDTISFHSDSCNFFKLVTKIPKELLTEHQYREIHNICNHFEKCMVCHRKSVFDDQCLICRNKISFIESPSSKSLERFKTKAGILAYRQKDFKRILKVLPAYKYSYETDSFFKSK
;
A
#
# COMPACT_ATOMS: atom_id res chain seq x y z
N MET A 1 1.93 -5.19 31.55
CA MET A 1 0.59 -4.56 31.69
C MET A 1 -0.09 -4.35 30.33
N GLU A 2 0.64 -3.90 29.30
CA GLU A 2 0.08 -3.71 27.94
C GLU A 2 -0.39 -5.00 27.26
N ILE A 3 0.38 -6.10 27.36
CA ILE A 3 0.01 -7.40 26.77
C ILE A 3 -1.30 -7.93 27.37
N GLN A 4 -1.45 -7.95 28.69
CA GLN A 4 -2.68 -8.44 29.32
C GLN A 4 -3.91 -7.59 28.95
N ASN A 5 -3.73 -6.27 28.80
CA ASN A 5 -4.82 -5.39 28.39
C ASN A 5 -5.23 -5.57 26.92
N SER A 6 -4.31 -5.98 26.03
CA SER A 6 -4.66 -6.31 24.65
C SER A 6 -5.39 -7.66 24.57
N LEU A 7 -4.93 -8.68 25.30
CA LEU A 7 -5.54 -10.02 25.30
C LEU A 7 -7.00 -10.00 25.80
N LYS A 8 -7.31 -9.17 26.80
CA LYS A 8 -8.68 -9.00 27.32
C LYS A 8 -9.70 -8.47 26.30
N LYS A 9 -9.24 -7.84 25.22
CA LYS A 9 -10.11 -7.32 24.14
C LYS A 9 -10.41 -8.36 23.07
N GLU A 10 -9.61 -9.44 23.01
CA GLU A 10 -9.78 -10.52 22.04
C GLU A 10 -10.84 -11.52 22.48
N THR A 11 -11.50 -12.19 21.53
CA THR A 11 -12.43 -13.28 21.87
C THR A 11 -11.68 -14.53 22.31
N THR A 12 -12.31 -15.37 23.13
CA THR A 12 -11.70 -16.61 23.64
C THR A 12 -11.24 -17.51 22.49
N GLU A 13 -12.05 -17.63 21.45
CA GLU A 13 -11.75 -18.48 20.32
C GLU A 13 -10.62 -17.91 19.43
N ARG A 14 -10.47 -16.58 19.35
CA ARG A 14 -9.34 -15.94 18.67
C ARG A 14 -8.04 -16.16 19.43
N LEU A 15 -8.06 -16.04 20.75
CA LEU A 15 -6.91 -16.36 21.60
C LEU A 15 -6.49 -17.83 21.45
N ALA A 16 -7.48 -18.75 21.42
CA ALA A 16 -7.21 -20.16 21.18
C ALA A 16 -6.53 -20.36 19.83
N TYR A 17 -7.05 -19.76 18.76
CA TYR A 17 -6.42 -19.81 17.44
C TYR A 17 -4.96 -19.32 17.46
N LEU A 18 -4.69 -18.15 18.05
CA LEU A 18 -3.32 -17.60 18.16
C LEU A 18 -2.38 -18.55 18.92
N PHE A 19 -2.87 -19.16 20.00
CA PHE A 19 -2.10 -20.10 20.80
C PHE A 19 -1.68 -21.36 20.01
N PHE A 20 -2.54 -21.85 19.13
CA PHE A 20 -2.28 -23.05 18.33
C PHE A 20 -1.52 -22.77 17.04
N MET A 21 -1.73 -21.62 16.41
CA MET A 21 -1.17 -21.32 15.08
C MET A 21 0.15 -20.58 15.10
N ASP A 22 0.38 -19.77 16.12
CA ASP A 22 1.38 -18.72 16.06
C ASP A 22 2.55 -18.98 17.02
N GLN A 23 2.74 -20.26 17.38
CA GLN A 23 3.81 -20.71 18.29
C GLN A 23 5.22 -20.38 17.79
N HIS A 24 5.37 -20.19 16.49
CA HIS A 24 6.64 -19.83 15.84
C HIS A 24 6.83 -18.32 15.64
N TYR A 25 5.79 -17.51 15.86
CA TYR A 25 5.81 -16.07 15.56
C TYR A 25 5.78 -15.19 16.81
N TYR A 26 5.16 -15.67 17.90
CA TYR A 26 5.19 -14.96 19.17
C TYR A 26 6.28 -15.49 20.10
N SER A 27 6.73 -14.61 20.99
CA SER A 27 7.65 -15.00 22.06
C SER A 27 6.98 -16.00 23.01
N LYS A 28 7.79 -16.80 23.69
CA LYS A 28 7.28 -17.77 24.67
C LYS A 28 6.46 -17.09 25.77
N GLU A 29 6.87 -15.88 26.16
CA GLU A 29 6.21 -15.05 27.17
C GLU A 29 4.81 -14.63 26.71
N TYR A 30 4.65 -14.22 25.43
CA TYR A 30 3.35 -13.87 24.88
C TYR A 30 2.41 -15.08 24.81
N LEU A 31 2.91 -16.23 24.33
CA LEU A 31 2.13 -17.47 24.26
C LEU A 31 1.72 -17.97 25.65
N GLN A 32 2.60 -17.82 26.64
CA GLN A 32 2.30 -18.12 28.03
C GLN A 32 1.19 -17.20 28.57
N ALA A 33 1.25 -15.89 28.29
CA ALA A 33 0.20 -14.96 28.66
C ALA A 33 -1.15 -15.28 27.99
N VAL A 34 -1.14 -15.68 26.70
CA VAL A 34 -2.35 -16.16 26.00
C VAL A 34 -2.91 -17.42 26.69
N ARG A 35 -2.04 -18.35 27.09
CA ARG A 35 -2.43 -19.58 27.77
C ARG A 35 -3.10 -19.30 29.11
N GLU A 36 -2.50 -18.42 29.92
CA GLU A 36 -3.04 -18.00 31.21
C GLU A 36 -4.41 -17.34 31.05
N GLU A 37 -4.55 -16.41 30.10
CA GLU A 37 -5.83 -15.76 29.81
C GLU A 37 -6.90 -16.78 29.33
N LEU A 38 -6.52 -17.77 28.53
CA LEU A 38 -7.43 -18.85 28.13
C LEU A 38 -7.85 -19.73 29.32
N GLN A 39 -6.95 -20.02 30.25
CA GLN A 39 -7.24 -20.74 31.49
C GLN A 39 -8.18 -19.96 32.40
N ASP A 40 -7.96 -18.65 32.56
CA ASP A 40 -8.84 -17.75 33.33
C ASP A 40 -10.26 -17.70 32.75
N ARG A 41 -10.39 -17.85 31.43
CA ARG A 41 -11.68 -17.96 30.73
C ARG A 41 -12.29 -19.37 30.75
N ASN A 42 -11.70 -20.31 31.47
CA ASN A 42 -12.09 -21.73 31.52
C ASN A 42 -12.14 -22.38 30.12
N TYR A 43 -11.24 -22.00 29.21
CA TYR A 43 -11.21 -22.57 27.87
C TYR A 43 -10.75 -24.03 27.89
N ASN A 44 -11.56 -24.92 27.32
CA ASN A 44 -11.16 -26.31 27.09
C ASN A 44 -10.37 -26.40 25.78
N PHE A 45 -9.08 -26.71 25.87
CA PHE A 45 -8.19 -26.84 24.70
C PHE A 45 -8.62 -27.93 23.72
N ASN A 46 -9.45 -28.89 24.14
CA ASN A 46 -10.05 -29.89 23.26
C ASN A 46 -11.17 -29.34 22.36
N ASN A 47 -11.62 -28.11 22.59
CA ASN A 47 -12.65 -27.47 21.77
C ASN A 47 -12.12 -27.03 20.41
N LEU A 48 -10.79 -26.94 20.21
CA LEU A 48 -10.24 -26.64 18.88
C LEU A 48 -10.53 -27.82 17.95
N ASN A 49 -11.11 -27.51 16.81
CA ASN A 49 -11.41 -28.47 15.76
C ASN A 49 -11.17 -27.83 14.39
N GLU A 50 -11.32 -28.63 13.33
CA GLU A 50 -11.13 -28.19 11.94
C GLU A 50 -12.03 -27.02 11.56
N HIS A 51 -13.29 -27.01 12.00
CA HIS A 51 -14.22 -25.94 11.69
C HIS A 51 -13.75 -24.59 12.26
N LEU A 52 -13.33 -24.56 13.53
CA LEU A 52 -12.78 -23.35 14.16
C LEU A 52 -11.47 -22.92 13.51
N TYR A 53 -10.59 -23.88 13.22
CA TYR A 53 -9.33 -23.62 12.52
C TYR A 53 -9.58 -22.92 11.17
N ILE A 54 -10.45 -23.49 10.34
CA ILE A 54 -10.75 -22.98 9.00
C ILE A 54 -11.40 -21.60 9.09
N ARG A 55 -12.30 -21.38 10.06
CA ARG A 55 -12.95 -20.08 10.29
C ARG A 55 -11.91 -18.98 10.52
N TYR A 56 -11.00 -19.18 11.46
CA TYR A 56 -10.01 -18.17 11.80
C TYR A 56 -8.96 -17.95 10.71
N PHE A 57 -8.51 -19.02 10.06
CA PHE A 57 -7.67 -18.89 8.89
C PHE A 57 -8.35 -18.00 7.83
N MET A 58 -9.64 -18.19 7.56
CA MET A 58 -10.37 -17.35 6.60
C MET A 58 -10.58 -15.91 7.09
N GLU A 59 -10.70 -15.68 8.40
CA GLU A 59 -10.85 -14.33 8.97
C GLU A 59 -9.61 -13.47 8.71
N ASP A 60 -8.42 -14.07 8.83
CA ASP A 60 -7.13 -13.44 8.58
C ASP A 60 -6.79 -13.30 7.09
N LEU A 61 -7.44 -14.08 6.22
CA LEU A 61 -7.31 -13.89 4.79
C LEU A 61 -8.12 -12.70 4.27
N TYR A 62 -7.60 -12.13 3.18
CA TYR A 62 -8.35 -11.16 2.39
C TYR A 62 -9.72 -11.71 1.96
N ILE A 63 -10.74 -10.85 2.06
CA ILE A 63 -12.16 -11.22 1.85
C ILE A 63 -12.39 -11.91 0.50
N GLY A 64 -11.73 -11.43 -0.55
CA GLY A 64 -11.83 -11.99 -1.90
C GLY A 64 -11.28 -13.40 -2.07
N TRP A 65 -10.41 -13.85 -1.15
CA TRP A 65 -9.82 -15.18 -1.18
C TRP A 65 -10.59 -16.22 -0.36
N ARG A 66 -11.47 -15.79 0.55
CA ARG A 66 -12.20 -16.69 1.47
C ARG A 66 -12.95 -17.81 0.76
N LYS A 67 -13.49 -17.56 -0.44
CA LYS A 67 -14.17 -18.59 -1.23
C LYS A 67 -13.20 -19.70 -1.67
N GLU A 68 -12.02 -19.33 -2.15
CA GLU A 68 -11.03 -20.31 -2.61
C GLU A 68 -10.35 -20.99 -1.41
N ALA A 69 -10.17 -20.30 -0.28
CA ALA A 69 -9.74 -20.91 0.98
C ALA A 69 -10.70 -22.01 1.46
N LYS A 70 -12.02 -21.76 1.39
CA LYS A 70 -13.01 -22.78 1.74
C LYS A 70 -12.91 -24.02 0.84
N ARG A 71 -12.64 -23.84 -0.46
CA ARG A 71 -12.44 -24.94 -1.41
C ARG A 71 -11.14 -25.69 -1.14
N MET A 72 -10.07 -24.95 -0.83
CA MET A 72 -8.78 -25.51 -0.44
C MET A 72 -8.94 -26.44 0.75
N PHE A 73 -9.58 -26.00 1.83
CA PHE A 73 -9.77 -26.86 3.00
C PHE A 73 -10.71 -28.03 2.73
N ALA A 74 -11.74 -27.87 1.91
CA ALA A 74 -12.58 -29.01 1.51
C ALA A 74 -11.76 -30.07 0.74
N GLU A 75 -10.89 -29.64 -0.17
CA GLU A 75 -9.99 -30.52 -0.93
C GLU A 75 -8.93 -31.17 -0.03
N LEU A 76 -8.34 -30.41 0.90
CA LEU A 76 -7.39 -30.94 1.88
C LEU A 76 -8.05 -31.99 2.79
N SER A 77 -9.22 -31.68 3.35
CA SER A 77 -9.95 -32.58 4.26
C SER A 77 -10.35 -33.88 3.55
N ALA A 78 -10.77 -33.79 2.28
CA ALA A 78 -11.06 -34.96 1.45
C ALA A 78 -9.84 -35.85 1.19
N ASN A 79 -8.63 -35.32 1.39
CA ASN A 79 -7.36 -36.03 1.22
C ASN A 79 -6.63 -36.29 2.55
N GLY A 80 -7.37 -36.30 3.67
CA GLY A 80 -6.86 -36.74 4.97
C GLY A 80 -6.13 -35.67 5.78
N TRP A 81 -6.18 -34.41 5.37
CA TRP A 81 -5.71 -33.32 6.23
C TRP A 81 -6.60 -33.15 7.46
N THR A 82 -5.98 -32.82 8.60
CA THR A 82 -6.67 -32.38 9.82
C THR A 82 -5.98 -31.17 10.43
N TYR A 83 -6.67 -30.46 11.33
CA TYR A 83 -6.12 -29.29 12.04
C TYR A 83 -4.86 -29.58 12.87
N GLN A 84 -4.56 -30.85 13.16
CA GLN A 84 -3.34 -31.28 13.85
C GLN A 84 -2.08 -31.07 13.01
N GLN A 85 -2.25 -30.90 11.69
CA GLN A 85 -1.20 -30.52 10.75
C GLN A 85 -1.42 -29.06 10.32
N PRO A 86 -1.02 -28.08 11.15
CA PRO A 86 -1.30 -26.68 10.89
C PRO A 86 -0.63 -26.19 9.61
N ILE A 87 -1.38 -25.40 8.84
CA ILE A 87 -0.93 -24.67 7.67
C ILE A 87 -0.58 -23.26 8.09
N TYR A 88 0.71 -23.00 8.19
CA TYR A 88 1.27 -21.68 8.45
C TYR A 88 1.17 -20.81 7.19
N TYR A 89 0.78 -19.56 7.34
CA TYR A 89 0.87 -18.56 6.27
C TYR A 89 1.50 -17.28 6.79
N LYS A 90 2.12 -16.55 5.88
CA LYS A 90 2.74 -15.26 6.20
C LYS A 90 2.60 -14.32 5.02
N TYR A 91 2.29 -13.06 5.34
CA TYR A 91 2.56 -11.92 4.47
C TYR A 91 3.94 -11.39 4.83
N SER A 92 4.95 -11.66 3.99
CA SER A 92 6.30 -11.12 4.21
C SER A 92 6.94 -10.70 2.91
N TRP A 93 7.65 -9.56 2.96
CA TRP A 93 8.39 -9.03 1.82
C TRP A 93 7.53 -8.93 0.56
N GLY A 94 6.26 -8.56 0.74
CA GLY A 94 5.36 -8.45 -0.39
C GLY A 94 4.93 -9.79 -1.00
N SER A 95 4.92 -10.87 -0.25
CA SER A 95 4.40 -12.14 -0.75
C SER A 95 3.57 -12.85 0.30
N PHE A 96 2.40 -13.32 -0.14
CA PHE A 96 1.64 -14.31 0.60
C PHE A 96 2.27 -15.69 0.38
N THR A 97 2.66 -16.33 1.48
CA THR A 97 3.27 -17.68 1.47
C THR A 97 2.48 -18.61 2.37
N MET A 98 2.45 -19.90 2.03
CA MET A 98 1.85 -20.96 2.85
C MET A 98 2.81 -22.13 2.99
N LYS A 99 2.85 -22.74 4.18
CA LYS A 99 3.69 -23.89 4.55
C LYS A 99 2.91 -24.79 5.49
N GLY A 100 3.17 -26.09 5.49
CA GLY A 100 2.52 -27.01 6.43
C GLY A 100 2.87 -28.49 6.21
N PHE A 101 3.21 -28.85 4.98
CA PHE A 101 3.49 -30.23 4.59
C PHE A 101 4.93 -30.36 4.08
N HIS A 102 5.68 -31.34 4.62
CA HIS A 102 6.91 -31.80 4.00
C HIS A 102 6.58 -32.51 2.68
N THR A 103 7.26 -32.11 1.60
CA THR A 103 7.03 -32.60 0.23
C THR A 103 7.09 -34.11 0.13
N ASP A 104 7.98 -34.74 0.88
CA ASP A 104 8.30 -36.17 0.73
C ASP A 104 7.32 -37.07 1.50
N ALA A 105 6.63 -36.54 2.52
CA ALA A 105 5.69 -37.29 3.35
C ALA A 105 4.22 -37.07 2.94
N HIS A 106 3.92 -35.93 2.31
CA HIS A 106 2.56 -35.49 2.01
C HIS A 106 2.48 -34.76 0.66
N GLU A 107 3.04 -35.37 -0.39
CA GLU A 107 3.13 -34.78 -1.74
C GLU A 107 1.79 -34.25 -2.24
N LEU A 108 0.71 -35.03 -2.06
CA LEU A 108 -0.63 -34.63 -2.49
C LEU A 108 -1.12 -33.38 -1.77
N LEU A 109 -1.01 -33.30 -0.44
CA LEU A 109 -1.43 -32.13 0.33
C LEU A 109 -0.58 -30.89 -0.01
N HIS A 110 0.72 -31.09 -0.24
CA HIS A 110 1.61 -30.04 -0.70
C HIS A 110 1.20 -29.52 -2.08
N SER A 111 0.82 -30.41 -3.01
CA SER A 111 0.34 -30.04 -4.35
C SER A 111 -0.95 -29.20 -4.28
N ILE A 112 -1.86 -29.54 -3.36
CA ILE A 112 -3.10 -28.79 -3.12
C ILE A 112 -2.75 -27.38 -2.63
N LEU A 113 -1.85 -27.23 -1.65
CA LEU A 113 -1.44 -25.89 -1.20
C LEU A 113 -0.87 -25.03 -2.33
N ASN A 114 0.05 -25.59 -3.13
CA ASN A 114 0.66 -24.85 -4.24
C ASN A 114 -0.37 -24.45 -5.29
N LYS A 115 -1.34 -25.32 -5.59
CA LYS A 115 -2.48 -24.99 -6.46
C LYS A 115 -3.25 -23.77 -5.96
N TYR A 116 -3.58 -23.70 -4.68
CA TYR A 116 -4.35 -22.56 -4.15
C TYR A 116 -3.52 -21.29 -3.96
N LEU A 117 -2.22 -21.40 -3.66
CA LEU A 117 -1.30 -20.25 -3.71
C LEU A 117 -1.30 -19.59 -5.09
N ASN A 118 -1.22 -20.39 -6.17
CA ASN A 118 -1.32 -19.88 -7.53
C ASN A 118 -2.69 -19.22 -7.80
N ILE A 119 -3.77 -19.85 -7.36
CA ILE A 119 -5.13 -19.28 -7.48
C ILE A 119 -5.21 -17.93 -6.76
N TYR A 120 -4.63 -17.77 -5.57
CA TYR A 120 -4.62 -16.50 -4.85
C TYR A 120 -3.86 -15.41 -5.61
N GLY A 121 -2.71 -15.73 -6.20
CA GLY A 121 -1.94 -14.80 -7.03
C GLY A 121 -2.70 -14.29 -8.26
N GLU A 122 -3.68 -15.06 -8.75
CA GLU A 122 -4.55 -14.68 -9.88
C GLU A 122 -5.89 -14.08 -9.46
N THR A 123 -6.20 -14.06 -8.15
CA THR A 123 -7.51 -13.69 -7.63
C THR A 123 -7.43 -12.38 -6.86
N CYS A 124 -8.31 -11.43 -7.17
CA CYS A 124 -8.35 -10.17 -6.46
C CYS A 124 -8.61 -10.36 -4.96
N SER A 125 -7.67 -9.95 -4.12
CA SER A 125 -7.75 -10.00 -2.66
C SER A 125 -9.00 -9.30 -2.10
N SER A 126 -9.44 -8.20 -2.73
CA SER A 126 -10.59 -7.43 -2.25
C SER A 126 -11.95 -8.03 -2.63
N CYS A 127 -12.10 -8.58 -3.85
CA CYS A 127 -13.42 -8.96 -4.38
C CYS A 127 -13.54 -10.36 -4.98
N GLY A 128 -12.46 -11.13 -5.05
CA GLY A 128 -12.47 -12.52 -5.56
C GLY A 128 -12.53 -12.64 -7.09
N SER A 129 -12.48 -11.53 -7.84
CA SER A 129 -12.44 -11.56 -9.30
C SER A 129 -11.07 -11.94 -9.82
N LYS A 130 -11.00 -12.84 -10.81
CA LYS A 130 -9.77 -13.17 -11.57
C LYS A 130 -9.51 -12.25 -12.76
N LYS A 131 -10.45 -11.36 -13.10
CA LYS A 131 -10.34 -10.49 -14.27
C LYS A 131 -9.34 -9.35 -14.02
N GLN A 132 -8.34 -9.23 -14.91
CA GLN A 132 -7.38 -8.11 -14.93
C GLN A 132 -6.73 -7.87 -13.56
N VAL A 133 -6.27 -8.94 -12.93
CA VAL A 133 -5.49 -8.90 -11.70
C VAL A 133 -4.03 -8.73 -12.07
N SER A 134 -3.36 -7.75 -11.49
CA SER A 134 -1.90 -7.66 -11.57
C SER A 134 -1.33 -8.85 -10.80
N GLY A 135 -0.58 -9.74 -11.46
CA GLY A 135 -0.05 -10.99 -10.89
C GLY A 135 1.06 -10.79 -9.85
N SER A 136 0.82 -9.96 -8.85
CA SER A 136 1.68 -9.80 -7.67
C SER A 136 1.03 -10.48 -6.47
N LEU A 137 1.83 -11.23 -5.70
CA LEU A 137 1.42 -11.85 -4.44
C LEU A 137 1.45 -10.87 -3.25
N GLU A 138 1.79 -9.59 -3.47
CA GLU A 138 1.78 -8.54 -2.44
C GLU A 138 0.37 -8.29 -1.91
N GLU A 139 -0.53 -7.94 -2.84
CA GLU A 139 -1.96 -7.77 -2.64
C GLU A 139 -2.58 -7.72 -4.04
N PRO A 140 -2.87 -8.86 -4.68
CA PRO A 140 -3.36 -8.86 -6.06
C PRO A 140 -4.71 -8.17 -6.11
N LEU A 141 -4.80 -7.07 -6.85
CA LEU A 141 -6.03 -6.33 -7.03
C LEU A 141 -6.47 -6.40 -8.49
N CYS A 142 -7.76 -6.59 -8.71
CA CYS A 142 -8.31 -6.32 -10.04
C CYS A 142 -8.32 -4.80 -10.27
N ARG A 143 -8.20 -4.40 -11.54
CA ARG A 143 -8.25 -2.99 -11.96
C ARG A 143 -9.35 -2.17 -11.31
N LYS A 144 -10.55 -2.74 -11.12
CA LYS A 144 -11.70 -2.03 -10.51
C LYS A 144 -11.42 -1.70 -9.04
N CYS A 145 -10.88 -2.64 -8.27
CA CYS A 145 -10.60 -2.46 -6.85
C CYS A 145 -9.40 -1.53 -6.64
N GLU A 146 -8.35 -1.66 -7.45
CA GLU A 146 -7.22 -0.73 -7.45
C GLU A 146 -7.68 0.72 -7.69
N LEU A 147 -8.49 0.95 -8.74
CA LEU A 147 -9.05 2.27 -9.01
C LEU A 147 -9.95 2.78 -7.88
N LYS A 148 -10.69 1.90 -7.20
CA LYS A 148 -11.51 2.27 -6.03
C LYS A 148 -10.63 2.75 -4.87
N ILE A 149 -9.50 2.07 -4.61
CA ILE A 149 -8.54 2.45 -3.58
C ILE A 149 -7.88 3.79 -3.92
N LEU A 150 -7.42 3.97 -5.15
CA LEU A 150 -6.81 5.24 -5.59
C LEU A 150 -7.79 6.42 -5.49
N LYS A 151 -9.05 6.23 -5.94
CA LYS A 151 -10.12 7.21 -5.78
C LYS A 151 -10.38 7.56 -4.32
N LYS A 152 -10.20 6.60 -3.40
CA LYS A 152 -10.39 6.78 -1.97
C LYS A 152 -9.22 7.56 -1.35
N ARG A 153 -7.98 7.21 -1.70
CA ARG A 153 -6.73 7.79 -1.17
C ARG A 153 -6.39 9.18 -1.71
N ARG A 154 -7.01 9.63 -2.81
CA ARG A 154 -6.81 10.98 -3.36
C ARG A 154 -7.08 12.07 -2.31
N ILE A 155 -6.21 13.09 -2.27
CA ILE A 155 -6.43 14.32 -1.49
C ILE A 155 -7.53 15.16 -2.16
N LYS A 156 -8.58 15.47 -1.42
CA LYS A 156 -9.84 16.07 -1.91
C LYS A 156 -10.15 17.38 -1.18
N ASN A 157 -11.10 18.13 -1.73
CA ASN A 157 -11.66 19.34 -1.12
C ASN A 157 -10.62 20.38 -0.70
N ILE A 158 -9.47 20.39 -1.38
CA ILE A 158 -8.36 21.31 -1.10
C ILE A 158 -8.82 22.73 -1.41
N ASN A 159 -8.94 23.55 -0.37
CA ASN A 159 -9.40 24.93 -0.45
C ASN A 159 -8.72 25.80 0.61
N LYS A 160 -9.19 27.04 0.78
CA LYS A 160 -8.62 28.02 1.73
C LYS A 160 -8.81 27.66 3.20
N PHE A 161 -9.69 26.71 3.53
CA PHE A 161 -9.98 26.28 4.90
C PHE A 161 -9.23 25.00 5.27
N GLY A 162 -8.97 24.13 4.30
CA GLY A 162 -8.34 22.85 4.57
C GLY A 162 -8.44 21.86 3.41
N PHE A 163 -8.41 20.57 3.75
CA PHE A 163 -8.49 19.46 2.80
C PHE A 163 -9.07 18.20 3.44
N THR A 164 -9.33 17.19 2.62
CA THR A 164 -9.80 15.87 3.05
C THR A 164 -8.90 14.77 2.50
N TYR A 165 -8.53 13.81 3.33
CA TYR A 165 -7.75 12.63 2.92
C TYR A 165 -8.29 11.35 3.58
N TYR A 166 -7.76 10.20 3.17
CA TYR A 166 -8.16 8.90 3.71
C TYR A 166 -6.95 8.14 4.24
N ARG A 167 -7.01 7.74 5.52
CA ARG A 167 -6.07 6.78 6.15
C ARG A 167 -6.83 5.49 6.48
N ASN A 168 -7.68 5.54 7.51
CA ASN A 168 -8.61 4.46 7.90
C ASN A 168 -10.09 4.88 7.75
N LYS A 169 -10.34 6.17 7.98
CA LYS A 169 -11.59 6.88 7.70
C LYS A 169 -11.26 8.16 6.94
N PHE A 170 -12.28 8.80 6.38
CA PHE A 170 -12.10 10.14 5.83
C PHE A 170 -11.80 11.11 6.97
N GLN A 171 -10.72 11.86 6.81
CA GLN A 171 -10.28 12.87 7.75
C GLN A 171 -10.43 14.22 7.08
N HIS A 172 -11.09 15.14 7.77
CA HIS A 172 -11.15 16.55 7.40
C HIS A 172 -10.10 17.29 8.22
N VAL A 173 -9.20 18.01 7.56
CA VAL A 173 -8.11 18.74 8.20
C VAL A 173 -8.30 20.21 7.90
N LEU A 174 -8.36 21.02 8.94
CA LEU A 174 -8.38 22.47 8.82
C LEU A 174 -6.96 23.01 8.85
N TRP A 175 -6.67 24.05 8.07
CA TRP A 175 -5.36 24.69 8.12
C TRP A 175 -5.06 25.28 9.50
N THR A 176 -6.09 25.71 10.24
CA THR A 176 -5.96 26.21 11.62
C THR A 176 -5.55 25.14 12.63
N GLU A 177 -5.64 23.86 12.28
CA GLU A 177 -5.15 22.75 13.13
C GLU A 177 -3.65 22.52 12.93
N ILE A 178 -3.06 23.00 11.84
CA ILE A 178 -1.66 22.76 11.49
C ILE A 178 -0.82 23.85 12.12
N LYS A 179 0.18 23.43 12.91
CA LYS A 179 1.09 24.33 13.63
C LYS A 179 2.49 24.36 13.02
N ARG A 180 2.93 23.26 12.41
CA ARG A 180 4.24 23.15 11.76
C ARG A 180 4.13 22.43 10.43
N ILE A 181 4.93 22.86 9.47
CA ILE A 181 5.05 22.26 8.15
C ILE A 181 6.52 22.01 7.87
N GLU A 182 6.83 20.81 7.43
CA GLU A 182 8.14 20.42 6.92
C GLU A 182 7.97 20.03 5.46
N PHE A 183 8.72 20.68 4.58
CA PHE A 183 8.75 20.38 3.16
C PHE A 183 10.15 19.89 2.82
N VAL A 184 10.23 18.72 2.20
CA VAL A 184 11.49 18.04 1.91
C VAL A 184 11.55 17.75 0.42
N VAL A 185 12.68 18.09 -0.18
CA VAL A 185 13.05 17.69 -1.54
C VAL A 185 14.24 16.75 -1.41
N THR A 186 14.13 15.57 -2.01
CA THR A 186 15.21 14.57 -2.03
C THR A 186 15.97 14.61 -3.36
N ASP A 187 17.19 14.09 -3.36
CA ASP A 187 18.11 14.11 -4.51
C ASP A 187 17.56 13.37 -5.76
N ASP A 188 16.58 12.49 -5.60
CA ASP A 188 15.90 11.77 -6.68
C ASP A 188 14.66 12.50 -7.24
N HIS A 189 14.54 13.80 -6.95
CA HIS A 189 13.39 14.65 -7.32
C HIS A 189 12.07 14.11 -6.76
N SER A 190 12.12 13.49 -5.58
CA SER A 190 10.93 13.19 -4.79
C SER A 190 10.65 14.35 -3.83
N PHE A 191 9.36 14.60 -3.62
CA PHE A 191 8.89 15.66 -2.73
C PHE A 191 8.07 15.05 -1.60
N GLY A 192 8.34 15.50 -0.39
CA GLY A 192 7.62 15.13 0.82
C GLY A 192 7.09 16.37 1.52
N ILE A 193 5.93 16.23 2.14
CA ILE A 193 5.43 17.22 3.08
C ILE A 193 4.91 16.52 4.33
N THR A 194 5.30 17.04 5.49
CA THR A 194 4.80 16.63 6.79
C THR A 194 4.09 17.83 7.43
N LEU A 195 2.85 17.61 7.85
CA LEU A 195 2.00 18.60 8.51
C LEU A 195 1.80 18.13 9.95
N SER A 196 2.26 18.92 10.92
CA SER A 196 2.09 18.62 12.34
C SER A 196 1.02 19.51 12.96
N LYS A 197 0.16 18.90 13.77
CA LYS A 197 -0.83 19.59 14.62
C LYS A 197 -0.24 20.05 15.95
N LEU A 198 1.03 19.73 16.19
CA LEU A 198 1.75 20.08 17.40
C LEU A 198 2.85 21.10 17.07
N THR A 199 3.17 21.91 18.07
CA THR A 199 4.40 22.68 18.12
C THR A 199 5.58 21.77 18.47
N GLU A 200 6.82 22.22 18.23
CA GLU A 200 8.03 21.49 18.63
C GLU A 200 8.03 21.16 20.14
N LYS A 201 7.58 22.09 20.98
CA LYS A 201 7.51 21.89 22.42
C LYS A 201 6.47 20.82 22.80
N GLU A 202 5.28 20.87 22.22
CA GLU A 202 4.22 19.89 22.48
C GLU A 202 4.63 18.48 22.03
N GLU A 203 5.37 18.36 20.93
CA GLU A 203 5.86 17.07 20.43
C GLU A 203 6.90 16.42 21.36
N LEU A 204 7.68 17.22 22.09
CA LEU A 204 8.62 16.71 23.09
C LEU A 204 7.95 16.27 24.40
N GLU A 205 6.81 16.88 24.73
CA GLU A 205 6.10 16.65 25.99
C GLU A 205 4.99 15.59 25.87
N LYS A 206 4.41 15.41 24.68
CA LYS A 206 3.30 14.51 24.42
C LYS A 206 3.79 13.11 24.01
N GLU A 207 3.11 12.08 24.50
CA GLU A 207 3.25 10.73 23.94
C GLU A 207 2.83 10.72 22.47
N TYR A 208 3.58 9.97 21.64
CA TYR A 208 3.35 9.91 20.20
C TYR A 208 1.93 9.44 19.86
N ASP A 209 1.19 10.27 19.12
CA ASP A 209 -0.08 9.91 18.50
C ASP A 209 0.03 10.05 16.98
N GLU A 210 -0.25 8.96 16.28
CA GLU A 210 -0.20 8.91 14.82
C GLU A 210 -1.17 9.89 14.13
N HIS A 211 -2.13 10.47 14.86
CA HIS A 211 -3.07 11.47 14.36
C HIS A 211 -2.59 12.93 14.46
N ASP A 212 -1.45 13.16 15.14
CA ASP A 212 -0.83 14.47 15.26
C ASP A 212 -0.07 14.88 13.99
N THR A 213 0.44 13.88 13.26
CA THR A 213 1.30 14.11 12.09
C THR A 213 0.68 13.51 10.83
N ILE A 214 0.71 14.27 9.75
CA ILE A 214 0.16 13.89 8.44
C ILE A 214 1.23 14.08 7.39
N SER A 215 1.63 13.01 6.72
CA SER A 215 2.65 13.05 5.66
C SER A 215 2.09 12.67 4.30
N PHE A 216 2.52 13.38 3.27
CA PHE A 216 2.25 13.07 1.87
C PHE A 216 3.52 13.13 1.04
N HIS A 217 3.56 12.34 -0.03
CA HIS A 217 4.65 12.33 -1.00
C HIS A 217 4.16 12.71 -2.40
N SER A 218 5.08 13.04 -3.30
CA SER A 218 4.80 13.46 -4.68
C SER A 218 4.02 12.42 -5.53
N ASP A 219 3.97 11.16 -5.10
CA ASP A 219 3.16 10.09 -5.70
C ASP A 219 1.67 10.16 -5.28
N SER A 220 1.37 10.93 -4.24
CA SER A 220 0.01 11.14 -3.74
C SER A 220 -0.78 11.99 -4.72
N CYS A 221 -1.93 11.49 -5.17
CA CYS A 221 -2.77 12.20 -6.13
C CYS A 221 -3.18 13.59 -5.59
N ASN A 222 -2.95 14.64 -6.37
CA ASN A 222 -3.13 16.06 -6.02
C ASN A 222 -2.12 16.62 -5.01
N PHE A 223 -0.95 15.99 -4.81
CA PHE A 223 0.11 16.52 -3.94
C PHE A 223 0.45 17.99 -4.22
N PHE A 224 0.83 18.34 -5.45
CA PHE A 224 1.21 19.73 -5.77
C PHE A 224 0.04 20.72 -5.68
N LYS A 225 -1.20 20.24 -5.89
CA LYS A 225 -2.39 21.05 -5.62
C LYS A 225 -2.57 21.33 -4.12
N LEU A 226 -2.22 20.38 -3.25
CA LEU A 226 -2.24 20.58 -1.81
C LEU A 226 -1.19 21.61 -1.42
N VAL A 227 0.06 21.40 -1.84
CA VAL A 227 1.20 22.23 -1.45
C VAL A 227 0.99 23.70 -1.87
N THR A 228 0.44 23.95 -3.06
CA THR A 228 0.13 25.32 -3.54
C THR A 228 -1.06 25.99 -2.87
N LYS A 229 -1.76 25.29 -1.97
CA LYS A 229 -2.92 25.79 -1.22
C LYS A 229 -2.67 25.96 0.27
N ILE A 230 -1.46 25.67 0.73
CA ILE A 230 -1.04 25.93 2.09
C ILE A 230 -1.02 27.46 2.31
N PRO A 231 -1.66 27.98 3.38
CA PRO A 231 -1.57 29.38 3.75
C PRO A 231 -0.12 29.83 3.94
N LYS A 232 0.22 31.03 3.44
CA LYS A 232 1.60 31.55 3.49
C LYS A 232 2.09 31.66 4.93
N GLU A 233 1.18 31.97 5.86
CA GLU A 233 1.45 32.19 7.28
C GLU A 233 1.92 30.91 8.00
N LEU A 234 1.65 29.73 7.42
CA LEU A 234 2.11 28.43 7.94
C LEU A 234 3.46 27.99 7.37
N LEU A 235 4.04 28.76 6.45
CA LEU A 235 5.29 28.45 5.78
C LEU A 235 6.36 29.45 6.20
N THR A 236 7.59 28.95 6.37
CA THR A 236 8.76 29.83 6.40
C THR A 236 8.95 30.50 5.04
N GLU A 237 9.59 31.68 5.01
CA GLU A 237 9.91 32.35 3.74
C GLU A 237 10.83 31.51 2.84
N HIS A 238 11.63 30.62 3.41
CA HIS A 238 12.39 29.63 2.64
C HIS A 238 11.46 28.64 1.93
N GLN A 239 10.60 27.95 2.69
CA GLN A 239 9.66 26.96 2.15
C GLN A 239 8.69 27.56 1.13
N TYR A 240 8.15 28.75 1.41
CA TYR A 240 7.27 29.45 0.48
C TYR A 240 7.98 29.71 -0.86
N ARG A 241 9.20 30.24 -0.83
CA ARG A 241 10.00 30.49 -2.04
C ARG A 241 10.34 29.20 -2.76
N GLU A 242 10.73 28.15 -2.05
CA GLU A 242 11.06 26.84 -2.62
C GLU A 242 9.85 26.21 -3.33
N ILE A 243 8.71 26.13 -2.64
CA ILE A 243 7.44 25.63 -3.20
C ILE A 243 7.04 26.44 -4.44
N HIS A 244 7.09 27.77 -4.33
CA HIS A 244 6.73 28.66 -5.43
C HIS A 244 7.68 28.52 -6.62
N ASN A 245 8.98 28.36 -6.37
CA ASN A 245 9.99 28.11 -7.38
C ASN A 245 9.69 26.80 -8.12
N ILE A 246 9.49 25.69 -7.40
CA ILE A 246 9.18 24.39 -7.99
C ILE A 246 7.88 24.45 -8.80
N CYS A 247 6.80 24.96 -8.20
CA CYS A 247 5.47 24.88 -8.79
C CYS A 247 5.28 25.80 -10.02
N ASN A 248 6.03 26.90 -10.12
CA ASN A 248 5.92 27.81 -11.25
C ASN A 248 6.83 27.44 -12.43
N HIS A 249 7.99 26.85 -12.15
CA HIS A 249 9.00 26.52 -13.16
C HIS A 249 8.84 25.14 -13.79
N PHE A 250 7.73 24.44 -13.53
CA PHE A 250 7.45 23.21 -14.27
C PHE A 250 7.42 23.49 -15.78
N GLU A 251 8.14 22.71 -16.57
CA GLU A 251 8.12 22.84 -18.03
C GLU A 251 7.20 21.79 -18.66
N LYS A 252 6.80 22.03 -19.91
CA LYS A 252 5.97 21.09 -20.67
C LYS A 252 6.81 19.90 -21.13
N CYS A 253 6.48 18.71 -20.64
CA CYS A 253 7.15 17.48 -21.06
C CYS A 253 6.83 17.14 -22.52
N MET A 254 7.84 16.94 -23.36
CA MET A 254 7.65 16.51 -24.74
C MET A 254 7.08 15.08 -24.90
N VAL A 255 7.18 14.24 -23.86
CA VAL A 255 6.69 12.85 -23.89
C VAL A 255 5.22 12.75 -23.50
N CYS A 256 4.81 13.35 -22.37
CA CYS A 256 3.44 13.24 -21.85
C CYS A 256 2.58 14.50 -22.08
N HIS A 257 3.21 15.58 -22.57
CA HIS A 257 2.61 16.90 -22.86
C HIS A 257 2.03 17.65 -21.66
N ARG A 258 2.34 17.22 -20.43
CA ARG A 258 1.95 17.88 -19.18
C ARG A 258 3.02 18.87 -18.72
N LYS A 259 2.61 19.94 -18.01
CA LYS A 259 3.52 20.92 -17.40
C LYS A 259 4.11 20.34 -16.12
N SER A 260 5.07 19.42 -16.24
CA SER A 260 5.51 18.54 -15.13
C SER A 260 6.99 18.18 -15.17
N VAL A 261 7.81 18.88 -15.96
CA VAL A 261 9.27 18.70 -15.96
C VAL A 261 9.87 19.63 -14.91
N PHE A 262 10.69 19.09 -14.01
CA PHE A 262 11.47 19.84 -13.06
C PHE A 262 12.88 19.24 -13.02
N ASP A 263 13.89 20.10 -13.12
CA ASP A 263 15.30 19.72 -13.12
C ASP A 263 15.60 18.50 -14.04
N ASP A 264 15.36 18.70 -15.34
CA ASP A 264 15.53 17.69 -16.39
C ASP A 264 14.63 16.45 -16.32
N GLN A 265 13.81 16.26 -15.27
CA GLN A 265 12.97 15.07 -15.11
C GLN A 265 11.48 15.36 -15.11
N CYS A 266 10.72 14.59 -15.91
CA CYS A 266 9.26 14.64 -15.86
C CYS A 266 8.71 13.85 -14.66
N LEU A 267 7.98 14.50 -13.76
CA LEU A 267 7.41 13.86 -12.57
C LEU A 267 6.31 12.83 -12.87
N ILE A 268 5.73 12.85 -14.08
CA ILE A 268 4.64 11.96 -14.46
C ILE A 268 5.13 10.73 -15.24
N CYS A 269 5.89 10.95 -16.32
CA CYS A 269 6.38 9.85 -17.15
C CYS A 269 7.80 9.42 -16.80
N ARG A 270 8.45 10.07 -15.81
CA ARG A 270 9.80 9.77 -15.31
C ARG A 270 10.90 9.78 -16.38
N ASN A 271 10.62 10.39 -17.54
CA ASN A 271 11.63 10.56 -18.59
C ASN A 271 12.51 11.76 -18.27
N LYS A 272 13.82 11.60 -18.47
CA LYS A 272 14.78 12.71 -18.50
C LYS A 272 14.75 13.39 -19.87
N ILE A 273 14.69 14.72 -19.91
CA ILE A 273 14.57 15.48 -21.15
C ILE A 273 15.90 15.49 -21.92
N SER A 274 17.01 15.61 -21.20
CA SER A 274 18.38 15.53 -21.70
C SER A 274 18.67 14.25 -22.47
N PHE A 275 18.05 13.12 -22.08
CA PHE A 275 18.19 11.86 -22.81
C PHE A 275 17.62 11.93 -24.24
N ILE A 276 16.67 12.83 -24.48
CA ILE A 276 16.02 13.03 -25.77
C ILE A 276 16.68 14.21 -26.52
N GLU A 277 16.95 15.30 -25.82
CA GLU A 277 17.52 16.52 -26.40
C GLU A 277 19.02 16.40 -26.70
N SER A 278 19.75 15.67 -25.88
CA SER A 278 21.20 15.44 -25.99
C SER A 278 21.51 13.95 -25.92
N PRO A 279 21.03 13.15 -26.89
CA PRO A 279 21.16 11.69 -26.83
C PRO A 279 22.61 11.25 -27.01
N SER A 280 22.98 10.17 -26.32
CA SER A 280 24.27 9.51 -26.52
C SER A 280 24.37 8.86 -27.92
N SER A 281 25.60 8.65 -28.40
CA SER A 281 25.86 7.97 -29.68
C SER A 281 25.20 6.60 -29.76
N LYS A 282 25.20 5.82 -28.66
CA LYS A 282 24.50 4.52 -28.58
C LYS A 282 22.99 4.65 -28.78
N SER A 283 22.39 5.72 -28.23
CA SER A 283 20.95 5.97 -28.40
C SER A 283 20.63 6.35 -29.85
N LEU A 284 21.49 7.16 -30.49
CA LEU A 284 21.36 7.50 -31.90
C LEU A 284 21.58 6.28 -32.82
N GLU A 285 22.49 5.37 -32.50
CA GLU A 285 22.66 4.13 -33.26
C GLU A 285 21.38 3.27 -33.26
N ARG A 286 20.75 3.14 -32.08
CA ARG A 286 19.54 2.34 -31.88
C ARG A 286 18.29 2.98 -32.48
N PHE A 287 18.09 4.27 -32.26
CA PHE A 287 16.85 4.97 -32.61
C PHE A 287 16.97 5.88 -33.85
N LYS A 288 18.17 5.94 -34.44
CA LYS A 288 18.56 6.70 -35.64
C LYS A 288 18.51 8.23 -35.49
N THR A 289 17.52 8.78 -34.81
CA THR A 289 17.33 10.24 -34.66
C THR A 289 16.77 10.61 -33.29
N LYS A 290 16.89 11.88 -32.89
CA LYS A 290 16.21 12.45 -31.71
C LYS A 290 14.69 12.23 -31.78
N ALA A 291 14.10 12.44 -32.96
CA ALA A 291 12.68 12.20 -33.21
C ALA A 291 12.29 10.72 -33.01
N GLY A 292 13.17 9.78 -33.41
CA GLY A 292 12.98 8.35 -33.16
C GLY A 292 12.97 7.99 -31.67
N ILE A 293 13.86 8.60 -30.88
CA ILE A 293 13.89 8.44 -29.41
C ILE A 293 12.59 8.96 -28.80
N LEU A 294 12.17 10.17 -29.17
CA LEU A 294 10.94 10.79 -28.68
C LEU A 294 9.71 9.92 -29.01
N ALA A 295 9.59 9.48 -30.26
CA ALA A 295 8.48 8.62 -30.70
C ALA A 295 8.44 7.29 -29.92
N TYR A 296 9.60 6.69 -29.67
CA TYR A 296 9.70 5.50 -28.82
C TYR A 296 9.23 5.76 -27.40
N ARG A 297 9.68 6.84 -26.75
CA ARG A 297 9.28 7.19 -25.37
C ARG A 297 7.79 7.52 -25.27
N GLN A 298 7.23 8.22 -26.25
CA GLN A 298 5.79 8.50 -26.31
C GLN A 298 4.98 7.21 -26.47
N LYS A 299 5.42 6.28 -27.32
CA LYS A 299 4.78 4.97 -27.50
C LYS A 299 4.86 4.15 -26.21
N ASP A 300 6.00 4.13 -25.54
CA ASP A 300 6.18 3.43 -24.28
C ASP A 300 5.31 4.01 -23.17
N PHE A 301 5.26 5.34 -23.04
CA PHE A 301 4.37 5.99 -22.08
C PHE A 301 2.88 5.65 -22.33
N LYS A 302 2.43 5.66 -23.59
CA LYS A 302 1.07 5.22 -23.95
C LYS A 302 0.82 3.76 -23.57
N ARG A 303 1.82 2.88 -23.73
CA ARG A 303 1.75 1.47 -23.30
C ARG A 303 1.62 1.37 -21.78
N ILE A 304 2.42 2.13 -21.02
CA ILE A 304 2.36 2.18 -19.56
C ILE A 304 0.95 2.60 -19.10
N LEU A 305 0.38 3.67 -19.66
CA LEU A 305 -0.99 4.10 -19.33
C LEU A 305 -2.06 3.04 -19.67
N LYS A 306 -1.81 2.15 -20.65
CA LYS A 306 -2.74 1.07 -20.98
C LYS A 306 -2.67 -0.08 -19.97
N VAL A 307 -1.46 -0.39 -19.49
CA VAL A 307 -1.16 -1.58 -18.67
C VAL A 307 -1.28 -1.30 -17.18
N LEU A 308 -0.90 -0.10 -16.72
CA LEU A 308 -0.85 0.27 -15.29
C LEU A 308 -2.01 1.22 -14.95
N PRO A 309 -3.11 0.74 -14.33
CA PRO A 309 -4.28 1.56 -14.04
C PRO A 309 -3.99 2.70 -13.07
N ALA A 310 -3.09 2.48 -12.09
CA ALA A 310 -2.65 3.55 -11.19
C ALA A 310 -2.03 4.74 -11.92
N TYR A 311 -1.08 4.49 -12.81
CA TYR A 311 -0.44 5.53 -13.62
C TYR A 311 -1.46 6.28 -14.48
N LYS A 312 -2.37 5.55 -15.13
CA LYS A 312 -3.44 6.17 -15.91
C LYS A 312 -4.35 7.04 -15.06
N TYR A 313 -4.76 6.55 -13.90
CA TYR A 313 -5.62 7.28 -12.99
C TYR A 313 -4.97 8.58 -12.52
N SER A 314 -3.71 8.55 -12.09
CA SER A 314 -2.97 9.75 -11.69
C SER A 314 -2.84 10.74 -12.85
N TYR A 315 -2.48 10.26 -14.05
CA TYR A 315 -2.38 11.09 -15.27
C TYR A 315 -3.70 11.79 -15.65
N GLU A 316 -4.83 11.12 -15.44
CA GLU A 316 -6.16 11.63 -15.79
C GLU A 316 -6.75 12.53 -14.71
N THR A 317 -6.39 12.32 -13.43
CA THR A 317 -7.07 12.96 -12.30
C THR A 317 -6.26 14.02 -11.59
N ASP A 318 -4.92 13.99 -11.69
CA ASP A 318 -4.10 15.04 -11.12
C ASP A 318 -4.30 16.33 -11.91
N SER A 319 -5.09 17.23 -11.33
CA SER A 319 -5.48 18.47 -11.99
C SER A 319 -4.34 19.49 -12.06
N PHE A 320 -3.30 19.35 -11.22
CA PHE A 320 -2.23 20.34 -11.15
C PHE A 320 -1.43 20.40 -12.45
N PHE A 321 -1.15 19.23 -13.03
CA PHE A 321 -0.35 19.12 -14.24
C PHE A 321 -1.14 19.26 -15.55
N LYS A 322 -2.47 19.39 -15.47
CA LYS A 322 -3.28 19.66 -16.65
C LYS A 322 -2.98 21.08 -17.12
N SER A 323 -2.27 21.18 -18.24
CA SER A 323 -2.06 22.43 -18.96
C SER A 323 -3.41 23.14 -19.12
N LYS A 324 -3.51 24.36 -18.59
CA LYS A 324 -4.61 25.28 -18.92
C LYS A 324 -4.57 25.62 -20.40
#